data_AF-T1A1P3-F1
#
_entry.id   AF-T1A1P3-F1
#
_cell.length_a   1.000
_cell.length_b   1.000
_cell.length_c   1.000
_cell.angle_alpha   90.00
_cell.angle_beta   90.00
_cell.angle_gamma   90.00
#
_symmetry.space_group_name_H-M   'P 1'
#
loop_
_entity.id
_entity.type
_entity.pdbx_description
1 polymer ?
#
loop_
_entity_poly.entity_id
_entity_poly.type
_entity_poly.pdbx_seq_one_letter_code
_entity_poly.pdbx_strand_id
1 'polypeptide(L)'
;NARAHGMFPRNGLPWSRGPTPTWWSSPGTPEAVRVTAERVGSFADYTPYEGRELHYLPTRVFLRGRETFDGESFTGAGTGEFLHRPLALPGTPGR
;
A
#
# COMPACT_ATOMS: atom_id res chain seq x y z
N ASN A 1 -1.08 -3.80 10.82
CA ASN A 1 -1.68 -3.12 12.00
C ASN A 1 -0.69 -2.05 12.52
N ALA A 2 -0.92 -0.75 12.24
CA ALA A 2 0.05 0.32 12.52
C ALA A 2 0.29 0.59 14.02
N ARG A 3 -0.72 0.35 14.87
CA ARG A 3 -0.64 0.56 16.32
C ARG A 3 0.36 -0.40 16.98
N ALA A 4 0.31 -1.67 16.60
CA ALA A 4 1.18 -2.73 17.13
C ALA A 4 2.68 -2.50 16.86
N HIS A 5 3.02 -1.57 15.97
CA HIS A 5 4.40 -1.27 15.59
C HIS A 5 4.81 0.17 15.90
N GLY A 6 4.04 0.89 16.72
CA GLY A 6 4.36 2.27 17.10
C GLY A 6 4.31 3.26 15.94
N MET A 7 3.61 2.90 14.85
CA MET A 7 3.50 3.74 13.65
C MET A 7 2.23 4.60 13.64
N PHE A 8 1.24 4.29 14.48
CA PHE A 8 0.06 5.14 14.66
C PHE A 8 0.38 6.36 15.56
N PRO A 9 -0.15 7.56 15.29
CA PRO A 9 -1.08 7.95 14.23
C PRO A 9 -0.41 8.34 12.91
N ARG A 10 0.93 8.32 12.83
CA ARG A 10 1.68 8.68 11.61
C ARG A 10 1.27 7.83 10.42
N ASN A 11 0.94 6.54 10.64
CA ASN A 11 0.42 5.62 9.64
C ASN A 11 -0.91 5.01 10.07
N GLY A 12 -1.71 4.59 9.08
CA GLY A 12 -3.00 3.93 9.27
C GLY A 12 -4.18 4.89 9.44
N LEU A 13 -3.95 6.21 9.26
CA LEU A 13 -5.02 7.20 9.12
C LEU A 13 -4.99 7.82 7.72
N PRO A 14 -6.15 8.00 7.07
CA PRO A 14 -6.20 8.51 5.69
C PRO A 14 -5.75 9.97 5.56
N TRP A 15 -5.81 10.76 6.64
CA TRP A 15 -5.33 12.15 6.67
C TRP A 15 -3.91 12.29 7.24
N SER A 16 -3.25 11.20 7.61
CA SER A 16 -1.88 11.29 8.11
C SER A 16 -0.92 11.68 6.98
N ARG A 17 -0.01 12.62 7.23
CA ARG A 17 1.11 12.93 6.31
C ARG A 17 2.18 11.83 6.29
N GLY A 18 1.93 10.68 6.91
CA GLY A 18 2.87 9.58 6.90
C GLY A 18 2.79 8.77 5.61
N PRO A 19 3.68 7.78 5.48
CA PRO A 19 3.84 6.94 4.30
C PRO A 19 2.72 5.90 4.13
N THR A 20 1.51 6.15 4.62
CA THR A 20 0.41 5.20 4.38
C THR A 20 -0.06 5.37 2.94
N PRO A 21 -0.02 4.31 2.13
CA PRO A 21 -0.56 4.38 0.78
C PRO A 21 -2.08 4.56 0.88
N THR A 22 -2.60 5.60 0.24
CA THR A 22 -4.04 5.72 -0.02
C THR A 22 -4.28 5.28 -1.45
N TRP A 23 -5.41 4.63 -1.69
CA TRP A 23 -5.76 4.14 -3.01
C TRP A 23 -7.21 4.45 -3.31
N TRP A 24 -7.49 4.64 -4.59
CA TRP A 24 -8.82 4.92 -5.11
C TRP A 24 -9.17 3.83 -6.13
N SER A 25 -10.44 3.44 -6.13
CA SER A 25 -11.03 2.61 -7.19
C SER A 25 -12.27 3.36 -7.70
N SER A 26 -12.37 3.57 -9.00
CA SER A 26 -13.52 4.27 -9.59
C SER A 26 -14.80 3.45 -9.40
N PRO A 27 -15.92 4.07 -9.00
CA PRO A 27 -17.20 3.37 -8.89
C PRO A 27 -17.74 3.05 -10.29
N GLY A 28 -17.90 1.76 -10.55
CA GLY A 28 -18.37 1.16 -11.80
C GLY A 28 -18.04 -0.33 -11.73
N THR A 29 -18.89 -1.21 -12.27
CA THR A 29 -18.73 -2.66 -12.14
C THR A 29 -17.30 -3.05 -12.52
N PRO A 30 -16.45 -3.44 -11.56
CA PRO A 30 -15.07 -3.70 -11.86
C PRO A 30 -15.02 -5.02 -12.62
N GLU A 31 -14.55 -4.98 -13.86
CA GLU A 31 -14.26 -6.20 -14.60
C GLU A 31 -13.35 -7.08 -13.75
N ALA A 32 -13.69 -8.36 -13.67
CA ALA A 32 -12.88 -9.34 -12.97
C ALA A 32 -11.50 -9.36 -13.62
N VAL A 33 -10.47 -8.97 -12.85
CA VAL A 33 -9.10 -9.01 -13.33
C VAL A 33 -8.46 -10.29 -12.84
N ARG A 34 -7.99 -11.10 -13.80
CA ARG A 34 -7.21 -12.30 -13.49
C ARG A 34 -5.81 -11.89 -13.04
N VAL A 35 -5.42 -12.40 -11.88
CA VAL A 35 -4.08 -12.22 -11.31
C VAL A 35 -3.10 -13.06 -12.10
N THR A 36 -2.02 -12.42 -12.54
CA THR A 36 -0.85 -13.07 -13.14
C THR A 36 0.42 -12.53 -12.50
N ALA A 37 1.50 -13.31 -12.52
CA ALA A 37 2.79 -12.90 -11.98
C ALA A 37 3.27 -11.54 -12.52
N GLU A 38 3.06 -11.28 -13.82
CA GLU A 38 3.46 -10.03 -14.49
C GLU A 38 2.72 -8.80 -13.93
N ARG A 39 1.50 -8.99 -13.44
CA ARG A 39 0.64 -7.91 -12.93
C ARG A 39 0.90 -7.54 -11.47
N VAL A 40 1.58 -8.38 -10.71
CA VAL A 40 1.79 -8.16 -9.26
C VAL A 40 2.88 -7.11 -8.99
N GLY A 41 3.71 -6.77 -9.97
CA GLY A 41 4.80 -5.80 -9.81
C GLY A 41 5.95 -6.32 -8.92
N SER A 42 6.09 -7.64 -8.82
CA SER A 42 7.20 -8.32 -8.15
C SER A 42 8.32 -8.63 -9.15
N PHE A 43 9.55 -8.81 -8.66
CA PHE A 43 10.65 -9.38 -9.46
C PHE A 43 10.57 -10.91 -9.55
N ALA A 44 9.72 -11.55 -8.76
CA ALA A 44 9.47 -12.98 -8.86
C ALA A 44 8.68 -13.31 -10.14
N ASP A 45 8.97 -14.45 -10.73
CA ASP A 45 8.32 -15.00 -11.92
C ASP A 45 7.03 -15.77 -11.62
N TYR A 46 6.62 -15.84 -10.35
CA TYR A 46 5.38 -16.50 -9.93
C TYR A 46 4.64 -15.71 -8.83
N THR A 47 3.35 -15.99 -8.70
CA THR A 47 2.52 -15.54 -7.57
C THR A 47 1.65 -16.69 -7.07
N PRO A 48 1.49 -16.88 -5.75
CA PRO A 48 0.61 -17.93 -5.21
C PRO A 48 -0.88 -17.69 -5.52
N TYR A 49 -1.21 -16.53 -6.08
CA TYR A 49 -2.56 -16.14 -6.47
C TYR A 49 -2.81 -16.27 -7.97
N GLU A 50 -1.90 -16.93 -8.71
CA GLU A 50 -1.98 -17.10 -10.16
C GLU A 50 -3.35 -17.63 -10.58
N GLY A 51 -3.96 -16.97 -11.56
CA GLY A 51 -5.25 -17.35 -12.12
C GLY A 51 -6.48 -17.03 -11.27
N ARG A 52 -6.34 -16.42 -10.09
CA ARG A 52 -7.48 -15.94 -9.29
C ARG A 52 -8.09 -14.68 -9.90
N GLU A 53 -9.39 -14.50 -9.70
CA GLU A 53 -10.10 -13.28 -10.10
C GLU A 53 -10.18 -12.28 -8.95
N LEU A 54 -9.88 -11.02 -9.24
CA LEU A 54 -10.03 -9.90 -8.34
C LEU A 54 -11.02 -8.89 -8.94
N HIS A 55 -12.00 -8.51 -8.12
CA HIS A 55 -12.99 -7.51 -8.49
C HIS A 55 -12.64 -6.12 -7.98
N TYR A 56 -11.59 -5.92 -7.19
CA TYR A 56 -11.29 -4.57 -6.70
C TYR A 56 -9.78 -4.36 -6.72
N LEU A 57 -9.33 -3.70 -7.79
CA LEU A 57 -7.96 -3.25 -7.93
C LEU A 57 -7.88 -1.74 -7.69
N PRO A 58 -6.79 -1.26 -7.08
CA PRO A 58 -6.53 0.16 -6.99
C PRO A 58 -6.32 0.71 -8.41
N THR A 59 -7.12 1.71 -8.80
CA THR A 59 -6.91 2.43 -10.07
C THR A 59 -5.89 3.54 -9.91
N ARG A 60 -5.68 4.01 -8.68
CA ARG A 60 -4.61 4.96 -8.33
C ARG A 60 -4.09 4.66 -6.94
N VAL A 61 -2.77 4.77 -6.74
CA VAL A 61 -2.13 4.68 -5.43
C VAL A 61 -1.32 5.93 -5.18
N PHE A 62 -1.47 6.53 -4.01
CA PHE A 62 -0.75 7.71 -3.58
C PHE A 62 0.07 7.40 -2.34
N LEU A 63 1.34 7.82 -2.33
CA LEU A 63 2.22 7.77 -1.18
C LEU A 63 2.63 9.18 -0.80
N ARG A 64 2.35 9.60 0.45
CA ARG A 64 2.63 10.97 0.95
C ARG A 64 2.06 12.07 0.03
N GLY A 65 0.90 11.84 -0.56
CA GLY A 65 0.22 12.79 -1.45
C GLY A 65 0.78 12.86 -2.87
N ARG A 66 1.71 11.98 -3.25
CA ARG A 66 2.19 11.83 -4.63
C ARG A 66 1.65 10.54 -5.23
N GLU A 67 1.12 10.60 -6.44
CA GLU A 67 0.70 9.40 -7.17
C GLU A 67 1.94 8.54 -7.47
N THR A 68 1.87 7.26 -7.13
CA THR A 68 2.93 6.27 -7.35
C THR A 68 2.52 5.15 -8.29
N PHE A 69 1.22 4.99 -8.54
CA PHE A 69 0.65 4.01 -9.47
C PHE A 69 -0.61 4.59 -10.11
N ASP A 70 -0.72 4.50 -11.42
CA ASP A 70 -1.78 5.11 -12.24
C ASP A 70 -2.88 4.12 -12.71
N GLY A 71 -2.80 2.86 -12.26
CA GLY A 71 -3.71 1.79 -12.65
C GLY A 71 -3.06 0.78 -13.60
N GLU A 72 -1.98 1.17 -14.28
CA GLU A 72 -1.26 0.33 -15.24
C GLU A 72 0.23 0.21 -14.89
N SER A 73 0.85 1.31 -14.44
CA SER A 73 2.29 1.42 -14.26
C SER A 73 2.67 2.25 -13.03
N PHE A 74 3.93 2.10 -12.59
CA PHE A 74 4.51 2.94 -11.55
C PHE A 74 4.96 4.29 -12.15
N THR A 75 4.54 5.39 -11.53
CA THR A 75 4.64 6.75 -12.11
C THR A 75 6.00 7.43 -11.92
N GLY A 76 7.01 6.73 -11.41
CA GLY A 76 8.36 7.29 -11.26
C GLY A 76 9.29 6.49 -10.35
N ALA A 77 10.43 7.10 -10.04
CA ALA A 77 11.41 6.52 -9.11
C ALA A 77 10.86 6.46 -7.68
N GLY A 78 11.22 5.40 -6.95
CA GLY A 78 10.78 5.19 -5.57
C GLY A 78 11.31 6.28 -4.62
N THR A 79 10.39 7.01 -3.97
CA THR A 79 10.72 8.00 -2.94
C THR A 79 10.57 7.44 -1.52
N GLY A 80 10.92 6.15 -1.35
CA GLY A 80 10.88 5.48 -0.06
C GLY A 80 11.89 6.09 0.91
N GLU A 81 11.54 6.14 2.20
CA GLU A 81 12.46 6.59 3.25
C GLU A 81 12.35 5.63 4.43
N PHE A 82 13.45 5.49 5.17
CA PHE A 82 13.45 4.74 6.41
C PHE A 82 12.47 5.34 7.44
N LEU A 83 11.73 4.49 8.14
CA LEU A 83 10.77 4.90 9.16
C LEU A 83 11.29 4.57 10.55
N HIS A 84 11.77 5.60 11.24
CA HIS A 84 12.04 5.50 12.67
C HIS A 84 10.74 5.25 13.44
N ARG A 85 10.78 4.24 14.32
CA ARG A 85 9.69 3.84 15.21
C ARG A 85 10.16 3.93 16.65
N PRO A 86 9.28 4.33 17.59
CA PRO A 86 9.61 4.32 19.00
C PRO A 86 9.88 2.87 19.46
N LEU A 87 10.83 2.71 20.38
CA LEU A 87 11.15 1.41 21.00
C LEU A 87 10.00 0.94 21.90
N ALA A 88 9.34 1.89 22.58
CA ALA A 88 8.18 1.65 23.41
C ALA A 88 6.88 1.92 22.64
N LEU A 89 5.92 1.02 22.74
CA LEU A 89 4.56 1.27 22.26
C LEU A 89 3.85 2.25 23.21
N PRO A 90 2.92 3.08 22.73
CA PRO A 90 2.11 3.91 23.61
C PRO A 90 1.38 3.01 24.63
N GLY A 91 1.70 3.18 25.92
CA GLY A 91 1.10 2.41 27.02
C GLY A 91 1.97 1.29 27.62
N THR A 92 3.18 1.06 27.13
CA THR A 92 4.15 0.18 27.81
C THR A 92 5.06 1.03 28.70
N PRO A 93 5.10 0.85 30.03
CA PRO A 93 6.02 1.59 30.88
C PRO A 93 7.45 1.33 30.42
N GLY A 94 8.20 2.41 30.18
CA GLY A 94 9.63 2.34 29.91
C GLY A 94 10.33 1.69 31.08
N ARG A 95 11.22 0.74 30.79
CA ARG A 95 12.06 0.08 31.78
C ARG A 95 13.15 1.03 32.27
#